data_AF-A0A3F3HHU2-F1
#
_entry.id   AF-A0A3F3HHU2-F1
#
_cell.length_a   1.000
_cell.length_b   1.000
_cell.length_c   1.000
_cell.angle_alpha   90.00
_cell.angle_beta   90.00
_cell.angle_gamma   90.00
#
_symmetry.space_group_name_H-M   'P 1'
#
loop_
_entity.id
_entity.type
_entity.pdbx_description
1 polymer ?
#
loop_
_entity_poly.entity_id
_entity_poly.type
_entity_poly.pdbx_seq_one_letter_code
_entity_poly.pdbx_strand_id
1 'polypeptide(L)'
;TSLSSTDSSNSSTSLSNTDSLNSSTSLSNTDSSNSSTSLSNTDSSNSSTNPSSTDSSNSLMYRTLDDSQDAPADQNNYISGPGGANGKIYQDAIASTALQYQGVSYDESSQNYVINFQFGSKVITSTGGVNRVLEFSFQTSPNLNNNVQQVTVSNSDGSRTLVNNNGTYYIKYTVGKVVGGNVNVSVYVNPVKVTDGDWVSAFMSTHRERSNGTLIPTSTEIAFSATRSLTYQQFGNDFNTQLLSSLKSNALKDLNQTSPLNSTTNLKSNYTNSINSVTIDGDFASQIQSIRSAFHADSTSLSSSISALNNQSSLSVSNVSGLVNLTDDDKKSALNAIKMQQQTTLSNLMSVTQASQISGTQNNGIEAIKKIELQATIQSAINAISDAAKETTGKIQSDNTLTEDQYNNQINKVLSDKKKYTDLLSQITNSSSVASLRDQGIMAINGDYTAGESLVTQKKTAQAAIDAETQKTSAAI
;
A
#
# COMPACT_ATOMS: atom_id res chain seq x y z
N THR A 1 -45.22 -8.91 -22.69
CA THR A 1 -44.44 -10.15 -22.52
C THR A 1 -43.07 -9.82 -21.95
N SER A 2 -42.64 -10.14 -20.74
CA SER A 2 -43.20 -10.58 -19.45
C SER A 2 -42.06 -10.30 -18.45
N LEU A 3 -42.35 -9.61 -17.35
CA LEU A 3 -41.44 -9.37 -16.24
C LEU A 3 -41.14 -10.66 -15.46
N SER A 4 -40.00 -10.71 -14.77
CA SER A 4 -39.92 -11.35 -13.45
C SER A 4 -38.88 -10.66 -12.57
N SER A 5 -39.41 -9.86 -11.65
CA SER A 5 -38.85 -9.45 -10.37
C SER A 5 -38.79 -10.62 -9.39
N THR A 6 -37.79 -10.61 -8.49
CA THR A 6 -37.97 -11.14 -7.13
C THR A 6 -37.31 -10.19 -6.14
N ASP A 7 -38.17 -9.71 -5.25
CA ASP A 7 -37.94 -8.88 -4.07
C ASP A 7 -38.31 -9.75 -2.85
N SER A 8 -37.72 -9.44 -1.68
CA SER A 8 -38.14 -9.73 -0.28
C SER A 8 -36.88 -9.90 0.60
N SER A 9 -36.45 -9.01 1.50
CA SER A 9 -37.07 -8.24 2.59
C SER A 9 -37.02 -8.92 3.98
N ASN A 10 -36.75 -8.06 5.00
CA ASN A 10 -36.78 -8.24 6.47
C ASN A 10 -35.60 -8.95 7.18
N SER A 11 -35.11 -8.51 8.34
CA SER A 11 -35.66 -7.60 9.36
C SER A 11 -34.56 -6.96 10.21
N SER A 12 -34.77 -5.69 10.54
CA SER A 12 -34.16 -4.94 11.64
C SER A 12 -34.65 -5.39 13.02
N THR A 13 -33.82 -5.27 14.05
CA THR A 13 -34.27 -5.03 15.44
C THR A 13 -33.30 -4.12 16.19
N SER A 14 -33.89 -3.11 16.83
CA SER A 14 -33.28 -2.03 17.58
C SER A 14 -33.08 -2.35 19.06
N LEU A 15 -32.12 -1.64 19.68
CA LEU A 15 -32.09 -1.08 21.04
C LEU A 15 -32.66 -1.87 22.24
N SER A 16 -31.83 -1.99 23.29
CA SER A 16 -32.16 -1.40 24.61
C SER A 16 -30.93 -1.31 25.52
N ASN A 17 -30.64 -0.07 25.92
CA ASN A 17 -29.84 0.33 27.08
C ASN A 17 -30.68 0.12 28.35
N THR A 18 -30.09 -0.37 29.46
CA THR A 18 -30.35 0.19 30.80
C THR A 18 -29.38 -0.37 31.86
N ASP A 19 -28.94 0.55 32.70
CA ASP A 19 -28.14 0.44 33.92
C ASP A 19 -28.66 -0.56 34.96
N SER A 20 -27.75 -1.13 35.76
CA SER A 20 -27.82 -0.94 37.22
C SER A 20 -26.51 -1.28 37.93
N LEU A 21 -25.94 -0.27 38.59
CA LEU A 21 -24.99 -0.35 39.69
C LEU A 21 -25.69 -0.85 40.97
N ASN A 22 -25.07 -1.78 41.71
CA ASN A 22 -25.00 -1.80 43.19
C ASN A 22 -24.10 -2.98 43.62
N SER A 23 -22.87 -2.77 44.06
CA SER A 23 -22.41 -2.42 45.42
C SER A 23 -22.54 -3.52 46.48
N SER A 24 -21.35 -3.89 46.98
CA SER A 24 -20.99 -4.29 48.35
C SER A 24 -21.73 -5.42 49.06
N THR A 25 -20.96 -6.44 49.46
CA THR A 25 -20.87 -6.85 50.87
C THR A 25 -19.58 -7.63 51.12
N SER A 26 -18.69 -6.99 51.88
CA SER A 26 -17.58 -7.59 52.60
C SER A 26 -18.06 -8.25 53.90
N LEU A 27 -17.38 -9.32 54.35
CA LEU A 27 -17.08 -9.73 55.74
C LEU A 27 -16.74 -11.24 55.70
N SER A 28 -15.46 -11.61 55.67
CA SER A 28 -14.59 -11.90 56.84
C SER A 28 -14.87 -13.25 57.50
N ASN A 29 -13.88 -14.14 57.46
CA ASN A 29 -13.52 -14.99 58.59
C ASN A 29 -12.02 -15.35 58.53
N THR A 30 -11.32 -14.83 59.53
CA THR A 30 -10.21 -15.42 60.32
C THR A 30 -10.24 -16.95 60.39
N ASP A 31 -9.18 -17.71 60.67
CA ASP A 31 -7.85 -17.50 61.24
C ASP A 31 -7.07 -18.80 60.96
N SER A 32 -5.74 -18.74 60.83
CA SER A 32 -4.80 -19.65 61.50
C SER A 32 -3.40 -19.51 60.89
N SER A 33 -2.62 -18.70 61.58
CA SER A 33 -1.18 -18.68 61.61
C SER A 33 -0.59 -20.04 62.01
N ASN A 34 0.46 -20.49 61.30
CA ASN A 34 1.56 -21.16 61.98
C ASN A 34 2.89 -20.79 61.32
N SER A 35 3.77 -20.23 62.14
CA SER A 35 5.15 -19.89 61.85
C SER A 35 6.02 -21.06 62.30
N SER A 36 6.96 -21.49 61.46
CA SER A 36 8.20 -22.08 61.96
C SER A 36 9.31 -21.92 60.92
N THR A 37 10.21 -21.01 61.21
CA THR A 37 11.57 -20.96 60.70
C THR A 37 12.36 -22.19 61.17
N SER A 38 13.10 -22.84 60.28
CA SER A 38 14.36 -23.50 60.66
C SER A 38 15.32 -23.57 59.46
N LEU A 39 16.44 -22.86 59.57
CA LEU A 39 17.66 -23.23 58.87
C LEU A 39 18.13 -24.60 59.37
N SER A 40 18.54 -25.47 58.46
CA SER A 40 19.68 -26.35 58.72
C SER A 40 20.37 -26.71 57.41
N ASN A 41 21.69 -26.75 57.50
CA ASN A 41 22.67 -26.84 56.43
C ASN A 41 23.01 -28.32 56.16
N THR A 42 23.58 -28.55 54.98
CA THR A 42 24.53 -29.61 54.58
C THR A 42 24.08 -31.05 54.31
N ASP A 43 24.53 -31.49 53.13
CA ASP A 43 24.88 -32.84 52.64
C ASP A 43 23.77 -33.85 52.31
N SER A 44 23.59 -34.14 51.02
CA SER A 44 24.12 -35.38 50.42
C SER A 44 23.68 -35.58 48.95
N SER A 45 24.63 -36.09 48.16
CA SER A 45 24.46 -36.94 46.97
C SER A 45 23.73 -36.38 45.74
N ASN A 46 24.49 -35.74 44.85
CA ASN A 46 24.11 -35.60 43.44
C ASN A 46 24.34 -36.96 42.75
N SER A 47 23.27 -37.73 42.52
CA SER A 47 23.33 -38.99 41.79
C SER A 47 23.50 -38.71 40.30
N SER A 48 24.60 -39.21 39.73
CA SER A 48 24.79 -39.29 38.29
C SER A 48 23.79 -40.28 37.70
N THR A 49 22.74 -39.77 37.05
CA THR A 49 21.91 -40.56 36.15
C THR A 49 22.64 -40.70 34.81
N ASN A 50 23.27 -41.85 34.66
CA ASN A 50 23.88 -42.35 33.43
C ASN A 50 22.75 -42.72 32.44
N PRO A 51 22.69 -42.16 31.21
CA PRO A 51 21.83 -42.71 30.17
C PRO A 51 22.56 -43.89 29.52
N SER A 52 21.90 -45.05 29.52
CA SER A 52 22.35 -46.28 28.87
C SER A 52 22.62 -46.06 27.37
N SER A 53 23.87 -46.24 26.97
CA SER A 53 24.33 -46.14 25.59
C SER A 53 24.15 -47.45 24.82
N THR A 54 23.31 -47.41 23.79
CA THR A 54 23.41 -48.32 22.64
C THR A 54 23.21 -47.53 21.35
N ASP A 55 24.06 -46.52 21.12
CA ASP A 55 24.41 -46.08 19.77
C ASP A 55 25.76 -45.34 19.82
N SER A 56 26.86 -46.09 19.67
CA SER A 56 28.22 -45.60 19.91
C SER A 56 28.99 -45.32 18.60
N SER A 57 28.33 -44.87 17.54
CA SER A 57 29.02 -44.77 16.24
C SER A 57 28.73 -43.55 15.37
N ASN A 58 27.87 -42.59 15.75
CA ASN A 58 27.74 -41.35 14.97
C ASN A 58 27.59 -40.10 15.85
N SER A 59 28.73 -39.42 16.04
CA SER A 59 28.90 -38.00 16.39
C SER A 59 28.35 -37.53 17.74
N LEU A 60 29.19 -36.80 18.47
CA LEU A 60 28.88 -36.04 19.70
C LEU A 60 27.89 -34.86 19.46
N MET A 61 27.15 -34.90 18.35
CA MET A 61 26.48 -33.78 17.66
C MET A 61 25.13 -33.35 18.25
N TYR A 62 24.58 -34.08 19.21
CA TYR A 62 23.18 -33.90 19.60
C TYR A 62 23.05 -33.46 21.04
N ARG A 63 23.49 -32.23 21.33
CA ARG A 63 22.82 -31.48 22.39
C ARG A 63 21.57 -30.90 21.74
N THR A 64 20.52 -31.72 21.72
CA THR A 64 19.17 -31.38 21.23
C THR A 64 18.77 -30.03 21.79
N LEU A 65 18.00 -29.24 21.01
CA LEU A 65 17.30 -28.07 21.54
C LEU A 65 16.66 -28.48 22.87
N ASP A 66 17.13 -27.89 23.96
CA ASP A 66 16.28 -27.83 25.14
C ASP A 66 15.14 -26.89 24.73
N ASP A 67 13.89 -27.35 24.81
CA ASP A 67 12.71 -26.50 24.55
C ASP A 67 12.60 -25.33 25.57
N SER A 68 13.62 -25.17 26.42
CA SER A 68 13.81 -24.03 27.30
C SER A 68 13.75 -22.71 26.52
N GLN A 69 12.86 -21.82 26.99
CA GLN A 69 12.79 -20.45 26.51
C GLN A 69 14.03 -19.62 26.87
N ASP A 70 14.82 -20.10 27.84
CA ASP A 70 16.01 -19.42 28.31
C ASP A 70 17.24 -19.73 27.45
N ALA A 71 18.14 -18.75 27.39
CA ALA A 71 19.42 -18.93 26.71
C ALA A 71 20.22 -20.06 27.39
N PRO A 72 20.84 -20.98 26.61
CA PRO A 72 21.72 -22.00 27.17
C PRO A 72 22.78 -21.35 28.06
N ALA A 73 22.97 -21.88 29.27
CA ALA A 73 23.96 -21.33 30.19
C ALA A 73 25.38 -21.39 29.58
N ASP A 74 26.16 -20.34 29.82
CA ASP A 74 27.58 -20.34 29.51
C ASP A 74 28.26 -21.51 30.23
N GLN A 75 28.89 -22.40 29.46
CA GLN A 75 29.49 -23.61 29.98
C GLN A 75 30.89 -23.79 29.42
N ASN A 76 31.78 -24.26 30.28
CA ASN A 76 33.14 -24.66 29.95
C ASN A 76 33.29 -26.09 30.43
N ASN A 77 33.54 -27.03 29.52
CA ASN A 77 33.86 -28.39 29.89
C ASN A 77 35.29 -28.71 29.44
N TYR A 78 36.14 -29.00 30.41
CA TYR A 78 37.50 -29.46 30.20
C TYR A 78 37.57 -30.92 30.59
N ILE A 79 37.78 -31.81 29.62
CA ILE A 79 37.70 -33.24 29.87
C ILE A 79 39.10 -33.87 29.96
N SER A 80 39.99 -33.62 28.99
CA SER A 80 41.42 -34.03 29.10
C SER A 80 42.35 -33.36 28.07
N GLY A 81 43.67 -33.33 28.33
CA GLY A 81 44.69 -32.89 27.36
C GLY A 81 46.06 -33.54 27.63
N PRO A 82 46.96 -33.63 26.62
CA PRO A 82 48.29 -34.20 26.83
C PRO A 82 49.10 -33.35 27.84
N GLY A 83 49.52 -33.94 28.96
CA GLY A 83 50.58 -33.38 29.82
C GLY A 83 50.30 -33.18 31.31
N GLY A 84 49.23 -33.73 31.91
CA GLY A 84 48.98 -33.53 33.34
C GLY A 84 48.87 -32.04 33.68
N ALA A 85 49.54 -31.55 34.74
CA ALA A 85 49.53 -30.14 35.21
C ALA A 85 49.80 -29.04 34.14
N ASN A 86 50.13 -29.40 32.90
CA ASN A 86 50.29 -28.53 31.72
C ASN A 86 49.02 -28.40 30.82
N GLY A 87 47.84 -28.86 31.28
CA GLY A 87 46.53 -28.61 30.63
C GLY A 87 46.13 -27.13 30.49
N LYS A 88 46.98 -26.22 30.97
CA LYS A 88 46.81 -24.77 30.96
C LYS A 88 46.50 -24.19 29.57
N ILE A 89 47.08 -24.70 28.49
CA ILE A 89 46.85 -24.13 27.14
C ILE A 89 45.39 -24.33 26.68
N TYR A 90 44.81 -25.51 26.96
CA TYR A 90 43.41 -25.77 26.65
C TYR A 90 42.48 -25.00 27.60
N GLN A 91 42.82 -24.93 28.88
CA GLN A 91 42.09 -24.12 29.85
C GLN A 91 42.10 -22.62 29.49
N ASP A 92 43.25 -22.09 29.06
CA ASP A 92 43.41 -20.70 28.62
C ASP A 92 42.59 -20.44 27.34
N ALA A 93 42.53 -21.39 26.40
CA ALA A 93 41.71 -21.29 25.20
C ALA A 93 40.20 -21.28 25.54
N ILE A 94 39.75 -22.22 26.37
CA ILE A 94 38.36 -22.26 26.86
C ILE A 94 37.99 -20.97 27.59
N ALA A 95 38.85 -20.53 28.51
CA ALA A 95 38.64 -19.31 29.30
C ALA A 95 38.60 -18.08 28.40
N SER A 96 39.36 -18.07 27.30
CA SER A 96 39.32 -17.02 26.29
C SER A 96 38.13 -17.10 25.33
N THR A 97 37.31 -18.16 25.41
CA THR A 97 36.20 -18.33 24.49
C THR A 97 35.16 -17.25 24.72
N ALA A 98 34.82 -16.52 23.65
CA ALA A 98 33.85 -15.44 23.69
C ALA A 98 32.95 -15.49 22.46
N LEU A 99 31.68 -15.15 22.67
CA LEU A 99 30.74 -14.80 21.61
C LEU A 99 30.51 -13.29 21.70
N GLN A 100 30.86 -12.57 20.64
CA GLN A 100 30.79 -11.11 20.58
C GLN A 100 29.83 -10.70 19.47
N TYR A 101 28.93 -9.78 19.77
CA TYR A 101 28.06 -9.17 18.78
C TYR A 101 28.83 -8.11 17.99
N GLN A 102 28.73 -8.16 16.66
CA GLN A 102 29.50 -7.32 15.73
C GLN A 102 28.63 -6.34 14.94
N GLY A 103 27.31 -6.35 15.14
CA GLY A 103 26.37 -5.49 14.42
C GLY A 103 25.46 -6.24 13.45
N VAL A 104 24.49 -5.53 12.91
CA VAL A 104 23.57 -6.02 11.88
C VAL A 104 23.68 -5.19 10.61
N SER A 105 23.56 -5.84 9.45
CA SER A 105 23.47 -5.20 8.13
C SER A 105 22.24 -5.70 7.38
N TYR A 106 21.82 -4.98 6.33
CA TYR A 106 20.78 -5.45 5.40
C TYR A 106 21.43 -5.87 4.09
N ASP A 107 21.14 -7.08 3.64
CA ASP A 107 21.59 -7.62 2.35
C ASP A 107 20.46 -7.45 1.32
N GLU A 108 20.62 -6.48 0.42
CA GLU A 108 19.62 -6.19 -0.62
C GLU A 108 19.39 -7.36 -1.58
N SER A 109 20.40 -8.22 -1.79
CA SER A 109 20.32 -9.32 -2.75
C SER A 109 19.43 -10.46 -2.26
N SER A 110 19.53 -10.78 -0.98
CA SER A 110 18.75 -11.83 -0.34
C SER A 110 17.52 -11.31 0.41
N GLN A 111 17.37 -9.97 0.52
CA GLN A 111 16.34 -9.28 1.30
C GLN A 111 16.32 -9.67 2.78
N ASN A 112 17.47 -10.11 3.32
CA ASN A 112 17.62 -10.53 4.70
C ASN A 112 18.40 -9.50 5.51
N TYR A 113 18.16 -9.49 6.82
CA TYR A 113 19.04 -8.87 7.80
C TYR A 113 20.11 -9.86 8.20
N VAL A 114 21.36 -9.42 8.28
CA VAL A 114 22.51 -10.26 8.62
C VAL A 114 23.03 -9.85 9.98
N ILE A 115 22.75 -10.67 11.00
CA ILE A 115 23.27 -10.47 12.36
C ILE A 115 24.67 -11.06 12.41
N ASN A 116 25.67 -10.23 12.69
CA ASN A 116 27.06 -10.63 12.70
C ASN A 116 27.56 -10.83 14.12
N PHE A 117 28.27 -11.93 14.32
CA PHE A 117 28.94 -12.26 15.57
C PHE A 117 30.38 -12.68 15.28
N GLN A 118 31.24 -12.59 16.28
CA GLN A 118 32.52 -13.26 16.30
C GLN A 118 32.51 -14.29 17.43
N PHE A 119 32.83 -15.53 17.11
CA PHE A 119 32.94 -16.59 18.09
C PHE A 119 34.27 -17.29 17.95
N GLY A 120 34.91 -17.58 19.08
CA GLY A 120 36.20 -18.23 19.02
C GLY A 120 36.94 -18.25 20.32
N SER A 121 38.12 -18.85 20.26
CA SER A 121 39.05 -18.98 21.36
C SER A 121 40.46 -18.61 20.89
N LYS A 122 41.39 -18.43 21.82
CA LYS A 122 42.82 -18.37 21.49
C LYS A 122 43.23 -19.61 20.68
N VAL A 123 44.03 -19.37 19.64
CA VAL A 123 44.59 -20.44 18.81
C VAL A 123 45.57 -21.27 19.61
N ILE A 124 45.40 -22.59 19.57
CA ILE A 124 46.34 -23.56 20.10
C ILE A 124 47.14 -24.12 18.93
N THR A 125 48.45 -23.87 18.88
CA THR A 125 49.32 -24.27 17.75
C THR A 125 50.10 -25.57 17.99
N SER A 126 50.08 -26.10 19.21
CA SER A 126 50.79 -27.33 19.59
C SER A 126 49.85 -28.29 20.30
N THR A 127 48.98 -28.97 19.54
CA THR A 127 48.25 -30.12 20.07
C THR A 127 49.09 -31.38 19.84
N GLY A 128 49.82 -31.86 20.85
CA GLY A 128 50.54 -33.14 20.72
C GLY A 128 49.62 -34.29 20.31
N GLY A 129 50.04 -35.21 19.45
CA GLY A 129 49.26 -36.38 19.01
C GLY A 129 48.72 -36.32 17.56
N VAL A 130 47.57 -36.98 17.32
CA VAL A 130 46.90 -37.11 16.00
C VAL A 130 46.11 -35.84 15.64
N ASN A 131 45.69 -35.76 14.37
CA ASN A 131 44.78 -34.71 13.88
C ASN A 131 43.51 -34.64 14.72
N ARG A 132 42.98 -33.42 14.86
CA ARG A 132 41.80 -33.15 15.65
C ARG A 132 40.61 -32.82 14.76
N VAL A 133 39.44 -32.82 15.36
CA VAL A 133 38.25 -32.25 14.78
C VAL A 133 37.88 -31.02 15.58
N LEU A 134 37.39 -29.99 14.90
CA LEU A 134 36.71 -28.85 15.49
C LEU A 134 35.27 -28.89 15.03
N GLU A 135 34.35 -29.01 15.98
CA GLU A 135 32.92 -28.88 15.71
C GLU A 135 32.48 -27.49 16.15
N PHE A 136 31.65 -26.88 15.32
CA PHE A 136 30.98 -25.62 15.63
C PHE A 136 29.49 -25.82 15.41
N SER A 137 28.69 -25.37 16.38
CA SER A 137 27.26 -25.26 16.21
C SER A 137 26.75 -23.90 16.71
N PHE A 138 25.67 -23.46 16.10
CA PHE A 138 25.00 -22.21 16.38
C PHE A 138 23.50 -22.47 16.48
N GLN A 139 22.88 -21.89 17.50
CA GLN A 139 21.46 -22.01 17.81
C GLN A 139 20.90 -20.62 18.08
N THR A 140 19.61 -20.47 17.86
CA THR A 140 18.85 -19.28 18.22
C THR A 140 17.61 -19.69 19.01
N SER A 141 17.03 -18.74 19.72
CA SER A 141 15.70 -18.90 20.33
C SER A 141 14.67 -19.40 19.31
N PRO A 142 13.63 -20.13 19.75
CA PRO A 142 12.61 -20.67 18.85
C PRO A 142 11.92 -19.59 17.98
N ASN A 143 11.64 -18.41 18.54
CA ASN A 143 11.01 -17.31 17.80
C ASN A 143 11.92 -16.80 16.67
N LEU A 144 13.18 -16.50 16.98
CA LEU A 144 14.15 -16.05 15.99
C LEU A 144 14.44 -17.14 14.93
N ASN A 145 14.54 -18.40 15.34
CA ASN A 145 14.88 -19.53 14.46
C ASN A 145 13.89 -19.68 13.29
N ASN A 146 12.59 -19.49 13.54
CA ASN A 146 11.55 -19.54 12.50
C ASN A 146 11.78 -18.51 11.37
N ASN A 147 12.61 -17.50 11.62
CA ASN A 147 12.94 -16.45 10.67
C ASN A 147 14.37 -16.56 10.14
N VAL A 148 15.19 -17.51 10.62
CA VAL A 148 16.58 -17.72 10.14
C VAL A 148 16.56 -18.50 8.83
N GLN A 149 17.05 -17.87 7.77
CA GLN A 149 17.15 -18.48 6.45
C GLN A 149 18.43 -19.30 6.29
N GLN A 150 19.54 -18.81 6.83
CA GLN A 150 20.82 -19.51 6.82
C GLN A 150 21.77 -18.94 7.87
N VAL A 151 22.74 -19.76 8.28
CA VAL A 151 23.89 -19.32 9.09
C VAL A 151 25.15 -19.66 8.32
N THR A 152 26.05 -18.69 8.19
CA THR A 152 27.36 -18.89 7.58
C THR A 152 28.45 -18.58 8.59
N VAL A 153 29.57 -19.28 8.47
CA VAL A 153 30.80 -18.95 9.17
C VAL A 153 31.90 -18.63 8.18
N SER A 154 32.73 -17.65 8.52
CA SER A 154 33.89 -17.27 7.72
C SER A 154 35.14 -17.06 8.56
N ASN A 155 36.27 -17.44 7.98
CA ASN A 155 37.62 -17.21 8.51
C ASN A 155 38.60 -17.00 7.34
N SER A 156 39.91 -17.08 7.60
CA SER A 156 40.96 -16.98 6.57
C SER A 156 40.86 -18.05 5.48
N ASP A 157 40.22 -19.18 5.76
CA ASP A 157 40.14 -20.33 4.88
C ASP A 157 38.90 -20.28 3.97
N GLY A 158 38.07 -19.24 4.13
CA GLY A 158 36.88 -18.96 3.33
C GLY A 158 35.58 -18.91 4.15
N SER A 159 34.46 -18.78 3.44
CA SER A 159 33.11 -18.80 4.01
C SER A 159 32.42 -20.13 3.73
N ARG A 160 31.61 -20.60 4.68
CA ARG A 160 30.84 -21.86 4.59
C ARG A 160 29.46 -21.68 5.22
N THR A 161 28.45 -22.22 4.55
CA THR A 161 27.10 -22.33 5.11
C THR A 161 27.01 -23.53 6.04
N LEU A 162 26.38 -23.34 7.20
CA LEU A 162 26.15 -24.39 8.18
C LEU A 162 24.98 -25.27 7.76
N VAL A 163 25.05 -26.55 8.10
CA VAL A 163 23.96 -27.49 7.89
C VAL A 163 22.94 -27.29 9.00
N ASN A 164 21.68 -27.02 8.63
CA ASN A 164 20.58 -26.97 9.59
C ASN A 164 20.09 -28.39 9.88
N ASN A 165 20.02 -28.74 11.15
CA ASN A 165 19.39 -29.95 11.64
C ASN A 165 18.45 -29.59 12.79
N ASN A 166 17.17 -29.50 12.47
CA ASN A 166 16.09 -29.15 13.41
C ASN A 166 16.41 -27.91 14.26
N GLY A 167 16.86 -26.81 13.64
CA GLY A 167 17.13 -25.54 14.33
C GLY A 167 18.53 -25.41 14.94
N THR A 168 19.34 -26.46 14.86
CA THR A 168 20.77 -26.37 15.15
C THR A 168 21.55 -26.29 13.86
N TYR A 169 22.25 -25.17 13.66
CA TYR A 169 23.15 -24.96 12.53
C TYR A 169 24.53 -25.46 12.92
N TYR A 170 25.13 -26.36 12.15
CA TYR A 170 26.42 -26.94 12.53
C TYR A 170 27.37 -27.15 11.34
N ILE A 171 28.65 -27.25 11.67
CA ILE A 171 29.71 -27.61 10.74
C ILE A 171 30.83 -28.31 11.51
N LYS A 172 31.53 -29.22 10.82
CA LYS A 172 32.64 -30.00 11.36
C LYS A 172 33.88 -29.83 10.48
N TYR A 173 35.00 -29.49 11.10
CA TYR A 173 36.28 -29.29 10.46
C TYR A 173 37.27 -30.36 10.89
N THR A 174 37.91 -31.01 9.92
CA THR A 174 39.15 -31.75 10.23
C THR A 174 40.26 -30.71 10.35
N VAL A 175 40.79 -30.58 11.55
CA VAL A 175 41.86 -29.64 11.87
C VAL A 175 43.14 -30.43 12.17
N GLY A 176 44.30 -29.92 11.77
CA GLY A 176 45.57 -30.61 11.98
C GLY A 176 45.95 -30.63 13.46
N LYS A 177 47.07 -29.98 13.78
CA LYS A 177 47.52 -29.78 15.17
C LYS A 177 47.22 -28.37 15.71
N VAL A 178 46.44 -27.61 14.96
CA VAL A 178 46.02 -26.25 15.28
C VAL A 178 44.53 -26.27 15.56
N VAL A 179 44.11 -25.81 16.73
CA VAL A 179 42.68 -25.76 17.12
C VAL A 179 42.34 -24.41 17.75
N GLY A 180 41.05 -24.09 17.82
CA GLY A 180 40.57 -22.78 18.27
C GLY A 180 40.64 -21.73 17.16
N GLY A 181 40.82 -20.47 17.53
CA GLY A 181 40.72 -19.34 16.61
C GLY A 181 39.32 -18.75 16.56
N ASN A 182 39.20 -17.62 15.88
CA ASN A 182 37.95 -16.88 15.73
C ASN A 182 37.33 -17.14 14.36
N VAL A 183 36.02 -17.34 14.36
CA VAL A 183 35.17 -17.36 13.18
C VAL A 183 34.19 -16.19 13.26
N ASN A 184 33.91 -15.56 12.12
CA ASN A 184 32.81 -14.63 12.01
C ASN A 184 31.56 -15.43 11.65
N VAL A 185 30.51 -15.29 12.44
CA VAL A 185 29.21 -15.93 12.23
C VAL A 185 28.26 -14.88 11.65
N SER A 186 27.59 -15.19 10.56
CA SER A 186 26.57 -14.34 9.95
C SER A 186 25.25 -15.11 9.89
N VAL A 187 24.23 -14.57 10.55
CA VAL A 187 22.89 -15.16 10.67
C VAL A 187 21.94 -14.34 9.79
N TYR A 188 21.44 -14.94 8.72
CA TYR A 188 20.53 -14.29 7.77
C TYR A 188 19.10 -14.51 8.24
N VAL A 189 18.40 -13.43 8.55
CA VAL A 189 17.04 -13.46 9.09
C VAL A 189 16.08 -12.64 8.24
N ASN A 190 14.86 -13.15 8.07
CA ASN A 190 13.74 -12.34 7.58
C ASN A 190 13.48 -11.17 8.55
N PRO A 191 12.85 -10.07 8.09
CA PRO A 191 12.45 -8.98 8.98
C PRO A 191 11.54 -9.49 10.11
N VAL A 192 12.05 -9.52 11.34
CA VAL A 192 11.32 -9.93 12.54
C VAL A 192 11.74 -9.07 13.71
N LYS A 193 10.81 -8.74 14.61
CA LYS A 193 11.16 -8.08 15.87
C LYS A 193 11.80 -9.09 16.81
N VAL A 194 13.01 -8.78 17.29
CA VAL A 194 13.64 -9.54 18.38
C VAL A 194 13.04 -9.07 19.71
N THR A 195 12.74 -10.00 20.59
CA THR A 195 12.03 -9.81 21.86
C THR A 195 12.91 -10.19 23.05
N ASP A 196 12.49 -9.87 24.27
CA ASP A 196 13.26 -10.15 25.49
C ASP A 196 13.57 -11.64 25.70
N GLY A 197 12.74 -12.54 25.15
CA GLY A 197 12.96 -13.98 25.18
C GLY A 197 13.91 -14.50 24.09
N ASP A 198 14.41 -13.63 23.21
CA ASP A 198 15.29 -14.05 22.12
C ASP A 198 16.75 -14.07 22.53
N TRP A 199 17.44 -15.10 22.05
CA TRP A 199 18.84 -15.38 22.36
C TRP A 199 19.52 -16.08 21.19
N VAL A 200 20.85 -16.03 21.22
CA VAL A 200 21.71 -16.83 20.34
C VAL A 200 22.72 -17.59 21.19
N SER A 201 23.09 -18.79 20.76
CA SER A 201 24.07 -19.61 21.45
C SER A 201 25.04 -20.25 20.46
N ALA A 202 26.32 -20.12 20.77
CA ALA A 202 27.41 -20.69 20.00
C ALA A 202 28.12 -21.73 20.84
N PHE A 203 28.38 -22.89 20.23
CA PHE A 203 29.11 -23.99 20.83
C PHE A 203 30.30 -24.36 19.95
N MET A 204 31.46 -24.58 20.58
CA MET A 204 32.57 -25.28 19.94
C MET A 204 33.02 -26.47 20.76
N SER A 205 33.49 -27.51 20.08
CA SER A 205 34.17 -28.64 20.69
C SER A 205 35.38 -29.05 19.87
N THR A 206 36.38 -29.66 20.52
CA THR A 206 37.43 -30.36 19.79
C THR A 206 37.74 -31.73 20.35
N HIS A 207 37.74 -32.74 19.49
CA HIS A 207 38.02 -34.13 19.84
C HIS A 207 38.94 -34.79 18.81
N ARG A 208 39.17 -36.10 18.97
CA ARG A 208 40.00 -36.90 18.08
C ARG A 208 39.16 -37.95 17.37
N GLU A 209 39.41 -38.10 16.08
CA GLU A 209 38.78 -39.13 15.24
C GLU A 209 39.83 -39.95 14.53
N ARG A 210 39.47 -41.20 14.20
CA ARG A 210 40.23 -42.04 13.27
C ARG A 210 40.04 -41.52 11.84
N SER A 211 40.87 -42.02 10.92
CA SER A 211 40.74 -41.72 9.47
C SER A 211 39.38 -42.09 8.87
N ASN A 212 38.61 -42.97 9.51
CA ASN A 212 37.25 -43.34 9.12
C ASN A 212 36.14 -42.51 9.82
N GLY A 213 36.50 -41.41 10.50
CA GLY A 213 35.54 -40.52 11.19
C GLY A 213 35.02 -41.04 12.53
N THR A 214 35.43 -42.23 12.99
CA THR A 214 35.00 -42.76 14.30
C THR A 214 35.78 -42.13 15.46
N LEU A 215 35.09 -41.86 16.57
CA LEU A 215 35.71 -41.39 17.81
C LEU A 215 36.74 -42.41 18.32
N ILE A 216 37.88 -41.92 18.82
CA ILE A 216 38.91 -42.78 19.42
C ILE A 216 38.54 -43.08 20.89
N PRO A 217 38.21 -44.34 21.27
CA PRO A 217 37.69 -44.68 22.60
C PRO A 217 38.68 -44.50 23.75
N THR A 218 39.97 -44.64 23.49
CA THR A 218 41.05 -44.44 24.49
C THR A 218 41.48 -42.98 24.60
N SER A 219 40.97 -42.10 23.75
CA SER A 219 41.05 -40.65 23.90
C SER A 219 39.83 -40.24 24.71
N THR A 220 39.93 -40.18 26.04
CA THR A 220 38.84 -39.71 26.90
C THR A 220 38.45 -38.27 26.54
N GLU A 221 37.45 -38.20 25.66
CA GLU A 221 36.51 -37.11 25.44
C GLU A 221 37.12 -35.75 25.06
N ILE A 222 36.27 -34.89 24.52
CA ILE A 222 36.57 -33.55 24.00
C ILE A 222 37.72 -32.87 24.79
N ALA A 223 38.80 -32.41 24.11
CA ALA A 223 39.88 -31.70 24.81
C ALA A 223 39.38 -30.38 25.41
N PHE A 224 38.40 -29.75 24.77
CA PHE A 224 37.50 -28.82 25.42
C PHE A 224 36.21 -28.55 24.63
N SER A 225 35.14 -28.24 25.35
CA SER A 225 33.96 -27.59 24.77
C SER A 225 33.62 -26.31 25.50
N ALA A 226 33.07 -25.37 24.77
CA ALA A 226 32.60 -24.10 25.32
C ALA A 226 31.27 -23.71 24.67
N THR A 227 30.31 -23.32 25.50
CA THR A 227 29.05 -22.68 25.11
C THR A 227 29.09 -21.22 25.53
N ARG A 228 28.74 -20.32 24.63
CA ARG A 228 28.51 -18.91 24.94
C ARG A 228 27.18 -18.47 24.36
N SER A 229 26.39 -17.79 25.18
CA SER A 229 25.09 -17.28 24.75
C SER A 229 25.02 -15.77 24.90
N LEU A 230 24.28 -15.13 23.98
CA LEU A 230 23.90 -13.73 24.08
C LEU A 230 22.38 -13.64 24.15
N THR A 231 21.90 -12.76 25.02
CA THR A 231 20.47 -12.48 25.20
C THR A 231 20.06 -11.20 24.48
N TYR A 232 18.76 -10.92 24.41
CA TYR A 232 18.19 -9.67 23.91
C TYR A 232 18.95 -8.41 24.37
N GLN A 233 19.34 -8.33 25.64
CA GLN A 233 19.99 -7.14 26.19
C GLN A 233 21.34 -6.84 25.52
N GLN A 234 21.99 -7.83 24.93
CA GLN A 234 23.32 -7.72 24.34
C GLN A 234 23.30 -7.42 22.84
N PHE A 235 22.25 -7.82 22.11
CA PHE A 235 22.16 -7.61 20.65
C PHE A 235 20.79 -7.12 20.16
N GLY A 236 19.70 -7.43 20.86
CA GLY A 236 18.33 -7.23 20.39
C GLY A 236 17.92 -5.77 20.25
N ASN A 237 18.32 -4.89 21.17
CA ASN A 237 18.00 -3.46 21.07
C ASN A 237 18.68 -2.79 19.86
N ASP A 238 19.96 -3.10 19.63
CA ASP A 238 20.70 -2.62 18.45
C ASP A 238 20.12 -3.21 17.17
N PHE A 239 19.84 -4.53 17.17
CA PHE A 239 19.18 -5.20 16.05
C PHE A 239 17.85 -4.53 15.67
N ASN A 240 16.95 -4.33 16.63
CA ASN A 240 15.65 -3.70 16.39
C ASN A 240 15.79 -2.25 15.90
N THR A 241 16.78 -1.51 16.42
CA THR A 241 17.06 -0.12 15.99
C THR A 241 17.50 -0.05 14.54
N GLN A 242 18.40 -0.95 14.15
CA GLN A 242 18.92 -1.02 12.79
C GLN A 242 17.88 -1.57 11.81
N LEU A 243 17.11 -2.57 12.22
CA LEU A 243 15.98 -3.11 11.47
C LEU A 243 14.95 -2.00 11.21
N LEU A 244 14.52 -1.27 12.24
CA LEU A 244 13.60 -0.14 12.08
C LEU A 244 14.17 0.95 11.16
N SER A 245 15.46 1.27 11.28
CA SER A 245 16.12 2.28 10.44
C SER A 245 16.08 1.89 8.96
N SER A 246 16.38 0.62 8.65
CA SER A 246 16.29 0.08 7.29
C SER A 246 14.84 0.06 6.76
N LEU A 247 13.87 -0.36 7.58
CA LEU A 247 12.46 -0.34 7.22
C LEU A 247 11.95 1.09 6.94
N LYS A 248 12.32 2.08 7.77
CA LYS A 248 12.00 3.49 7.54
C LYS A 248 12.65 4.00 6.25
N SER A 249 13.93 3.70 6.02
CA SER A 249 14.65 4.09 4.81
C SER A 249 13.95 3.57 3.54
N ASN A 250 13.58 2.29 3.54
CA ASN A 250 12.85 1.68 2.44
C ASN A 250 11.46 2.31 2.24
N ALA A 251 10.69 2.52 3.31
CA ALA A 251 9.39 3.18 3.23
C ALA A 251 9.49 4.61 2.68
N LEU A 252 10.50 5.38 3.10
CA LEU A 252 10.76 6.72 2.58
C LEU A 252 11.21 6.69 1.11
N LYS A 253 12.00 5.68 0.71
CA LYS A 253 12.40 5.49 -0.70
C LYS A 253 11.17 5.23 -1.57
N ASP A 254 10.26 4.36 -1.16
CA ASP A 254 9.04 4.06 -1.89
C ASP A 254 8.14 5.29 -2.02
N LEU A 255 8.00 6.08 -0.94
CA LEU A 255 7.24 7.33 -0.95
C LEU A 255 7.81 8.35 -1.94
N ASN A 256 9.11 8.26 -2.24
CA ASN A 256 9.82 9.14 -3.17
C ASN A 256 9.91 8.58 -4.60
N GLN A 257 9.59 7.30 -4.82
CA GLN A 257 9.52 6.73 -6.16
C GLN A 257 8.24 7.20 -6.89
N THR A 258 8.31 7.19 -8.22
CA THR A 258 7.34 7.74 -9.19
C THR A 258 5.88 7.37 -8.89
N SER A 259 5.28 8.17 -8.03
CA SER A 259 3.89 8.12 -7.60
C SER A 259 3.31 9.51 -7.87
N PRO A 260 2.06 9.65 -8.35
CA PRO A 260 1.40 10.96 -8.46
C PRO A 260 1.38 11.74 -7.12
N LEU A 261 1.61 11.06 -5.98
CA LEU A 261 1.82 11.67 -4.66
C LEU A 261 3.13 12.48 -4.52
N ASN A 262 4.11 12.30 -5.40
CA ASN A 262 5.34 13.10 -5.38
C ASN A 262 5.06 14.60 -5.53
N SER A 263 3.86 14.94 -6.00
CA SER A 263 3.37 16.29 -6.17
C SER A 263 2.38 16.72 -5.07
N THR A 264 1.91 15.81 -4.21
CA THR A 264 1.06 16.11 -3.04
C THR A 264 1.89 16.37 -1.79
N THR A 265 2.49 17.56 -1.68
CA THR A 265 3.43 17.91 -0.61
C THR A 265 2.85 17.67 0.79
N ASN A 266 1.56 17.94 1.00
CA ASN A 266 0.91 17.78 2.31
C ASN A 266 0.71 16.31 2.70
N LEU A 267 0.08 15.52 1.83
CA LEU A 267 -0.17 14.10 2.08
C LEU A 267 1.16 13.31 2.20
N LYS A 268 2.14 13.66 1.36
CA LYS A 268 3.51 13.13 1.45
C LYS A 268 4.16 13.47 2.81
N SER A 269 3.99 14.70 3.29
CA SER A 269 4.53 15.11 4.59
C SER A 269 3.87 14.34 5.74
N ASN A 270 2.56 14.09 5.68
CA ASN A 270 1.85 13.28 6.67
C ASN A 270 2.40 11.85 6.76
N TYR A 271 2.62 11.21 5.60
CA TYR A 271 3.22 9.88 5.55
C TYR A 271 4.68 9.87 6.04
N THR A 272 5.46 10.88 5.65
CA THR A 272 6.85 11.04 6.13
C THR A 272 6.91 11.15 7.65
N ASN A 273 6.03 11.97 8.24
CA ASN A 273 5.94 12.12 9.70
C ASN A 273 5.51 10.82 10.37
N SER A 274 4.52 10.12 9.81
CA SER A 274 4.03 8.83 10.32
C SER A 274 5.13 7.75 10.31
N ILE A 275 5.93 7.69 9.24
CA ILE A 275 7.09 6.79 9.16
C ILE A 275 8.13 7.16 10.22
N ASN A 276 8.46 8.45 10.33
CA ASN A 276 9.48 8.93 11.26
C ASN A 276 9.11 8.74 12.73
N SER A 277 7.81 8.79 13.08
CA SER A 277 7.33 8.62 14.45
C SER A 277 7.35 7.18 14.97
N VAL A 278 7.49 6.16 14.11
CA VAL A 278 7.53 4.76 14.56
C VAL A 278 8.77 4.53 15.45
N THR A 279 8.61 3.90 16.61
CA THR A 279 9.70 3.51 17.51
C THR A 279 9.93 2.00 17.45
N ILE A 280 10.90 1.46 18.19
CA ILE A 280 11.12 0.00 18.31
C ILE A 280 10.09 -0.67 19.23
N ASP A 281 9.18 0.10 19.82
CA ASP A 281 8.12 -0.40 20.69
C ASP A 281 6.99 -1.05 19.86
N GLY A 282 6.32 -2.05 20.45
CA GLY A 282 5.27 -2.80 19.75
C GLY A 282 5.78 -3.50 18.48
N ASP A 283 4.88 -3.81 17.55
CA ASP A 283 5.23 -4.41 16.26
C ASP A 283 5.48 -3.31 15.21
N PHE A 284 6.68 -2.74 15.22
CA PHE A 284 7.06 -1.66 14.32
C PHE A 284 7.13 -2.09 12.85
N ALA A 285 7.38 -3.37 12.58
CA ALA A 285 7.44 -3.90 11.21
C ALA A 285 6.03 -3.86 10.58
N SER A 286 5.02 -4.34 11.31
CA SER A 286 3.62 -4.25 10.89
C SER A 286 3.12 -2.81 10.80
N GLN A 287 3.54 -1.92 11.71
CA GLN A 287 3.21 -0.49 11.64
C GLN A 287 3.75 0.17 10.36
N ILE A 288 5.04 -0.03 10.05
CA ILE A 288 5.65 0.49 8.82
C ILE A 288 4.95 -0.09 7.59
N GLN A 289 4.65 -1.39 7.58
CA GLN A 289 3.96 -2.04 6.46
C GLN A 289 2.53 -1.50 6.26
N SER A 290 1.82 -1.21 7.34
CA SER A 290 0.48 -0.62 7.29
C SER A 290 0.53 0.79 6.71
N ILE A 291 1.49 1.62 7.14
CA ILE A 291 1.72 2.96 6.59
C ILE A 291 2.06 2.88 5.09
N ARG A 292 2.93 1.94 4.70
CA ARG A 292 3.27 1.68 3.28
C ARG A 292 2.04 1.34 2.46
N SER A 293 1.22 0.42 2.96
CA SER A 293 0.01 -0.04 2.26
C SER A 293 -1.01 1.09 2.10
N ALA A 294 -1.20 1.92 3.13
CA ALA A 294 -2.09 3.08 3.09
C ALA A 294 -1.65 4.10 2.03
N PHE A 295 -0.36 4.48 1.99
CA PHE A 295 0.08 5.44 0.98
C PHE A 295 -0.05 4.89 -0.45
N HIS A 296 0.19 3.59 -0.68
CA HIS A 296 0.02 2.98 -2.00
C HIS A 296 -1.46 2.99 -2.46
N ALA A 297 -2.39 2.74 -1.55
CA ALA A 297 -3.82 2.83 -1.82
C ALA A 297 -4.25 4.26 -2.19
N ASP A 298 -3.75 5.25 -1.44
CA ASP A 298 -4.01 6.66 -1.72
C ASP A 298 -3.39 7.12 -3.05
N SER A 299 -2.17 6.67 -3.35
CA SER A 299 -1.50 6.91 -4.64
C SER A 299 -2.34 6.41 -5.81
N THR A 300 -2.83 5.18 -5.69
CA THR A 300 -3.68 4.54 -6.70
C THR A 300 -4.98 5.31 -6.89
N SER A 301 -5.60 5.75 -5.80
CA SER A 301 -6.82 6.56 -5.81
C SER A 301 -6.60 7.89 -6.52
N LEU A 302 -5.51 8.60 -6.19
CA LEU A 302 -5.14 9.86 -6.84
C LEU A 302 -4.88 9.68 -8.35
N SER A 303 -4.12 8.64 -8.73
CA SER A 303 -3.86 8.31 -10.13
C SER A 303 -5.15 8.06 -10.93
N SER A 304 -6.08 7.31 -10.32
CA SER A 304 -7.38 6.99 -10.91
C SER A 304 -8.23 8.24 -11.08
N SER A 305 -8.26 9.12 -10.07
CA SER A 305 -8.98 10.40 -10.12
C SER A 305 -8.43 11.35 -11.19
N ILE A 306 -7.10 11.45 -11.33
CA ILE A 306 -6.46 12.23 -12.39
C ILE A 306 -6.84 11.69 -13.77
N SER A 307 -6.80 10.38 -13.94
CA SER A 307 -7.16 9.72 -15.20
C SER A 307 -8.62 9.99 -15.58
N ALA A 308 -9.55 9.86 -14.63
CA ALA A 308 -10.96 10.15 -14.85
C ALA A 308 -11.22 11.62 -15.20
N LEU A 309 -10.56 12.56 -14.52
CA LEU A 309 -10.61 13.98 -14.84
C LEU A 309 -10.12 14.26 -16.27
N ASN A 310 -8.97 13.68 -16.65
CA ASN A 310 -8.39 13.85 -17.98
C ASN A 310 -9.31 13.27 -19.08
N ASN A 311 -9.91 12.11 -18.84
CA ASN A 311 -10.87 11.49 -19.74
C ASN A 311 -12.11 12.38 -19.93
N GLN A 312 -12.68 12.91 -18.84
CA GLN A 312 -13.82 13.82 -18.93
C GLN A 312 -13.45 15.11 -19.66
N SER A 313 -12.29 15.71 -19.36
CA SER A 313 -11.83 16.92 -20.04
C SER A 313 -11.68 16.69 -21.55
N SER A 314 -11.10 15.55 -21.95
CA SER A 314 -10.92 15.18 -23.36
C SER A 314 -12.27 14.96 -24.07
N LEU A 315 -13.22 14.30 -23.41
CA LEU A 315 -14.58 14.12 -23.91
C LEU A 315 -15.27 15.47 -24.13
N SER A 316 -15.24 16.36 -23.12
CA SER A 316 -15.87 17.68 -23.20
C SER A 316 -15.21 18.56 -24.28
N VAL A 317 -13.88 18.47 -24.45
CA VAL A 317 -13.18 19.13 -25.57
C VAL A 317 -13.71 18.63 -26.91
N SER A 318 -13.80 17.30 -27.11
CA SER A 318 -14.33 16.72 -28.35
C SER A 318 -15.78 17.16 -28.62
N ASN A 319 -16.62 17.15 -27.60
CA ASN A 319 -18.02 17.55 -27.72
C ASN A 319 -18.14 19.02 -28.13
N VAL A 320 -17.42 19.93 -27.46
CA VAL A 320 -17.42 21.37 -27.79
C VAL A 320 -16.85 21.63 -29.18
N SER A 321 -15.75 20.98 -29.57
CA SER A 321 -15.17 21.11 -30.92
C SER A 321 -16.13 20.66 -32.01
N GLY A 322 -17.00 19.67 -31.74
CA GLY A 322 -18.01 19.18 -32.67
C GLY A 322 -19.26 20.05 -32.83
N LEU A 323 -19.43 21.12 -32.04
CA LEU A 323 -20.61 21.98 -32.10
C LEU A 323 -20.62 22.85 -33.37
N VAL A 324 -21.44 22.50 -34.36
CA VAL A 324 -21.43 23.16 -35.68
C VAL A 324 -21.93 24.60 -35.68
N ASN A 325 -22.92 24.94 -34.83
CA ASN A 325 -23.54 26.28 -34.79
C ASN A 325 -22.91 27.18 -33.70
N LEU A 326 -21.82 26.75 -33.06
CA LEU A 326 -21.09 27.59 -32.11
C LEU A 326 -19.99 28.35 -32.86
N THR A 327 -19.85 29.65 -32.61
CA THR A 327 -18.83 30.48 -33.27
C THR A 327 -17.41 30.03 -32.89
N ASP A 328 -16.42 30.35 -33.72
CA ASP A 328 -15.03 29.97 -33.44
C ASP A 328 -14.50 30.63 -32.16
N ASP A 329 -14.89 31.89 -31.90
CA ASP A 329 -14.52 32.61 -30.68
C ASP A 329 -15.16 32.00 -29.43
N ASP A 330 -16.44 31.60 -29.50
CA ASP A 330 -17.13 30.94 -28.40
C ASP A 330 -16.57 29.54 -28.15
N LYS A 331 -16.27 28.77 -29.21
CA LYS A 331 -15.58 27.47 -29.11
C LYS A 331 -14.25 27.64 -28.40
N LYS A 332 -13.42 28.59 -28.85
CA LYS A 332 -12.12 28.87 -28.26
C LYS A 332 -12.27 29.24 -26.78
N SER A 333 -13.24 30.06 -26.43
CA SER A 333 -13.52 30.47 -25.05
C SER A 333 -13.92 29.28 -24.17
N ALA A 334 -14.84 28.43 -24.63
CA ALA A 334 -15.27 27.24 -23.92
C ALA A 334 -14.14 26.21 -23.75
N LEU A 335 -13.36 25.95 -24.81
CA LEU A 335 -12.20 25.05 -24.76
C LEU A 335 -11.13 25.54 -23.79
N ASN A 336 -10.84 26.85 -23.77
CA ASN A 336 -9.92 27.43 -22.81
C ASN A 336 -10.45 27.31 -21.37
N ALA A 337 -11.75 27.55 -21.16
CA ALA A 337 -12.37 27.37 -19.85
C ALA A 337 -12.27 25.92 -19.34
N ILE A 338 -12.53 24.92 -20.20
CA ILE A 338 -12.36 23.50 -19.85
C ILE A 338 -10.91 23.22 -19.44
N LYS A 339 -9.93 23.70 -20.21
CA LYS A 339 -8.50 23.51 -19.93
C LYS A 339 -8.08 24.14 -18.61
N MET A 340 -8.53 25.37 -18.33
CA MET A 340 -8.26 26.05 -17.05
C MET A 340 -8.93 25.34 -15.86
N GLN A 341 -10.15 24.84 -16.04
CA GLN A 341 -10.85 24.10 -15.00
C GLN A 341 -10.17 22.76 -14.69
N GLN A 342 -9.69 22.06 -15.73
CA GLN A 342 -8.89 20.85 -15.57
C GLN A 342 -7.62 21.14 -14.76
N GLN A 343 -6.87 22.20 -15.12
CA GLN A 343 -5.64 22.59 -14.41
C GLN A 343 -5.89 22.97 -12.96
N THR A 344 -6.95 23.75 -12.69
CA THR A 344 -7.38 24.10 -11.34
C THR A 344 -7.69 22.86 -10.52
N THR A 345 -8.44 21.91 -11.09
CA THR A 345 -8.80 20.66 -10.42
C THR A 345 -7.57 19.79 -10.15
N LEU A 346 -6.63 19.73 -11.10
CA LEU A 346 -5.38 18.99 -10.95
C LEU A 346 -4.54 19.57 -9.80
N SER A 347 -4.42 20.90 -9.72
CA SER A 347 -3.75 21.59 -8.62
C SER A 347 -4.40 21.29 -7.26
N ASN A 348 -5.74 21.28 -7.21
CA ASN A 348 -6.47 20.95 -5.99
C ASN A 348 -6.27 19.48 -5.57
N LEU A 349 -6.29 18.55 -6.52
CA LEU A 349 -5.98 17.14 -6.29
C LEU A 349 -4.55 16.97 -5.76
N MET A 350 -3.60 17.76 -6.27
CA MET A 350 -2.21 17.80 -5.80
C MET A 350 -2.07 18.51 -4.44
N SER A 351 -3.09 19.21 -3.94
CA SER A 351 -2.99 19.99 -2.68
C SER A 351 -3.74 19.34 -1.52
N VAL A 352 -4.40 18.20 -1.73
CA VAL A 352 -5.15 17.49 -0.69
C VAL A 352 -4.27 17.17 0.53
N THR A 353 -4.87 17.28 1.72
CA THR A 353 -4.22 16.97 2.99
C THR A 353 -4.64 15.61 3.54
N GLN A 354 -5.80 15.11 3.11
CA GLN A 354 -6.37 13.84 3.54
C GLN A 354 -6.90 13.05 2.34
N ALA A 355 -6.77 11.72 2.39
CA ALA A 355 -7.24 10.80 1.35
C ALA A 355 -8.74 10.98 1.03
N SER A 356 -9.55 11.26 2.07
CA SER A 356 -11.00 11.47 1.96
C SER A 356 -11.38 12.64 1.03
N GLN A 357 -10.48 13.58 0.78
CA GLN A 357 -10.72 14.75 -0.06
C GLN A 357 -10.59 14.46 -1.57
N ILE A 358 -9.93 13.36 -1.94
CA ILE A 358 -9.59 13.04 -3.34
C ILE A 358 -10.86 12.93 -4.20
N SER A 359 -11.83 12.11 -3.77
CA SER A 359 -13.06 11.88 -4.53
C SER A 359 -13.93 13.13 -4.66
N GLY A 360 -14.09 13.89 -3.56
CA GLY A 360 -14.85 15.15 -3.58
C GLY A 360 -14.23 16.19 -4.54
N THR A 361 -12.90 16.31 -4.52
CA THR A 361 -12.17 17.24 -5.40
C THR A 361 -12.32 16.86 -6.88
N GLN A 362 -12.19 15.56 -7.19
CA GLN A 362 -12.41 15.03 -8.54
C GLN A 362 -13.84 15.30 -9.03
N ASN A 363 -14.85 14.95 -8.23
CA ASN A 363 -16.26 15.07 -8.62
C ASN A 363 -16.63 16.53 -8.89
N ASN A 364 -16.21 17.44 -8.01
CA ASN A 364 -16.45 18.87 -8.19
C ASN A 364 -15.82 19.40 -9.49
N GLY A 365 -14.59 18.97 -9.81
CA GLY A 365 -13.93 19.37 -11.05
C GLY A 365 -14.59 18.81 -12.31
N ILE A 366 -15.02 17.55 -12.29
CA ILE A 366 -15.77 16.90 -13.39
C ILE A 366 -17.09 17.64 -13.63
N GLU A 367 -17.86 17.92 -12.59
CA GLU A 367 -19.14 18.61 -12.72
C GLU A 367 -18.96 20.05 -13.22
N ALA A 368 -17.90 20.75 -12.80
CA ALA A 368 -17.55 22.06 -13.33
C ALA A 368 -17.22 22.01 -14.84
N ILE A 369 -16.46 21.00 -15.29
CA ILE A 369 -16.16 20.81 -16.72
C ILE A 369 -17.45 20.52 -17.52
N LYS A 370 -18.31 19.62 -17.03
CA LYS A 370 -19.59 19.31 -17.68
C LYS A 370 -20.50 20.53 -17.77
N LYS A 371 -20.49 21.40 -16.76
CA LYS A 371 -21.26 22.64 -16.79
C LYS A 371 -20.79 23.59 -17.88
N ILE A 372 -19.47 23.71 -18.09
CA ILE A 372 -18.91 24.52 -19.18
C ILE A 372 -19.33 23.93 -20.55
N GLU A 373 -19.24 22.62 -20.72
CA GLU A 373 -19.70 21.92 -21.94
C GLU A 373 -21.20 22.14 -22.20
N LEU A 374 -22.03 22.02 -21.15
CA LEU A 374 -23.48 22.26 -21.25
C LEU A 374 -23.78 23.69 -21.72
N GLN A 375 -23.10 24.69 -21.17
CA GLN A 375 -23.26 26.08 -21.57
C GLN A 375 -22.91 26.30 -23.05
N ALA A 376 -21.80 25.71 -23.52
CA ALA A 376 -21.42 25.76 -24.93
C ALA A 376 -22.47 25.09 -25.83
N THR A 377 -23.01 23.95 -25.39
CA THR A 377 -24.06 23.20 -26.11
C THR A 377 -25.36 24.01 -26.21
N ILE A 378 -25.77 24.66 -25.12
CA ILE A 378 -26.93 25.55 -25.07
C ILE A 378 -26.72 26.75 -26.02
N GLN A 379 -25.54 27.38 -25.99
CA GLN A 379 -25.25 28.51 -26.85
C GLN A 379 -25.28 28.12 -28.34
N SER A 380 -24.75 26.92 -28.68
CA SER A 380 -24.83 26.39 -30.04
C SER A 380 -26.28 26.19 -30.50
N ALA A 381 -27.15 25.69 -29.61
CA ALA A 381 -28.57 25.54 -29.89
C ALA A 381 -29.30 26.90 -30.08
N ILE A 382 -28.97 27.90 -29.25
CA ILE A 382 -29.50 29.27 -29.37
C ILE A 382 -29.08 29.91 -30.70
N ASN A 383 -27.84 29.69 -31.13
CA ASN A 383 -27.34 30.16 -32.43
C ASN A 383 -28.11 29.51 -33.58
N ALA A 384 -28.32 28.18 -33.53
CA ALA A 384 -29.11 27.46 -34.54
C ALA A 384 -30.56 27.99 -34.68
N ILE A 385 -31.21 28.29 -33.56
CA ILE A 385 -32.55 28.91 -33.54
C ILE A 385 -32.49 30.32 -34.13
N SER A 386 -31.44 31.08 -33.81
CA SER A 386 -31.24 32.44 -34.33
C SER A 386 -31.00 32.45 -35.85
N ASP A 387 -30.27 31.47 -36.37
CA ASP A 387 -30.05 31.28 -37.80
C ASP A 387 -31.35 30.90 -38.51
N ALA A 388 -32.12 29.94 -37.98
CA ALA A 388 -33.44 29.59 -38.52
C ALA A 388 -34.41 30.79 -38.55
N ALA A 389 -34.40 31.62 -37.49
CA ALA A 389 -35.18 32.85 -37.45
C ALA A 389 -34.74 33.83 -38.54
N LYS A 390 -33.44 34.04 -38.70
CA LYS A 390 -32.88 34.93 -39.74
C LYS A 390 -33.25 34.45 -41.15
N GLU A 391 -33.13 33.15 -41.42
CA GLU A 391 -33.49 32.56 -42.70
C GLU A 391 -34.99 32.69 -43.00
N THR A 392 -35.84 32.40 -42.01
CA THR A 392 -37.31 32.49 -42.16
C THR A 392 -37.76 33.94 -42.34
N THR A 393 -37.21 34.88 -41.56
CA THR A 393 -37.43 36.32 -41.77
C THR A 393 -37.02 36.74 -43.17
N GLY A 394 -35.88 36.27 -43.68
CA GLY A 394 -35.44 36.54 -45.05
C GLY A 394 -36.43 36.03 -46.11
N LYS A 395 -37.02 34.84 -45.91
CA LYS A 395 -38.06 34.30 -46.80
C LYS A 395 -39.31 35.18 -46.80
N ILE A 396 -39.80 35.57 -45.61
CA ILE A 396 -40.97 36.44 -45.43
C ILE A 396 -40.73 37.80 -46.12
N GLN A 397 -39.56 38.41 -45.91
CA GLN A 397 -39.20 39.71 -46.51
C GLN A 397 -39.05 39.68 -48.02
N SER A 398 -38.65 38.53 -48.58
CA SER A 398 -38.50 38.37 -50.02
C SER A 398 -39.82 38.01 -50.72
N ASP A 399 -40.86 37.66 -49.96
CA ASP A 399 -42.16 37.27 -50.50
C ASP A 399 -43.04 38.50 -50.77
N ASN A 400 -42.98 38.98 -52.00
CA ASN A 400 -43.76 40.13 -52.47
C ASN A 400 -45.25 39.82 -52.71
N THR A 401 -45.71 38.61 -52.41
CA THR A 401 -47.12 38.22 -52.56
C THR A 401 -47.93 38.33 -51.27
N LEU A 402 -47.26 38.59 -50.14
CA LEU A 402 -47.91 38.78 -48.84
C LEU A 402 -48.61 40.15 -48.74
N THR A 403 -49.77 40.17 -48.09
CA THR A 403 -50.35 41.44 -47.61
C THR A 403 -49.54 41.98 -46.43
N GLU A 404 -49.66 43.26 -46.14
CA GLU A 404 -48.99 43.90 -45.00
C GLU A 404 -49.34 43.21 -43.66
N ASP A 405 -50.62 42.86 -43.47
CA ASP A 405 -51.07 42.12 -42.28
C ASP A 405 -50.46 40.72 -42.19
N GLN A 406 -50.37 39.99 -43.31
CA GLN A 406 -49.74 38.67 -43.33
C GLN A 406 -48.25 38.76 -43.01
N TYR A 407 -47.55 39.72 -43.63
CA TYR A 407 -46.14 39.98 -43.37
C TYR A 407 -45.89 40.27 -41.89
N ASN A 408 -46.60 41.24 -41.30
CA ASN A 408 -46.43 41.65 -39.91
C ASN A 408 -46.73 40.50 -38.94
N ASN A 409 -47.79 39.73 -39.19
CA ASN A 409 -48.16 38.58 -38.38
C ASN A 409 -47.08 37.48 -38.40
N GLN A 410 -46.54 37.14 -39.57
CA GLN A 410 -45.50 36.11 -39.69
C GLN A 410 -44.19 36.56 -39.01
N ILE A 411 -43.78 37.82 -39.17
CA ILE A 411 -42.60 38.36 -38.47
C ILE A 411 -42.77 38.31 -36.94
N ASN A 412 -43.94 38.70 -36.43
CA ASN A 412 -44.22 38.67 -34.99
C ASN A 412 -44.18 37.24 -34.43
N LYS A 413 -44.66 36.25 -35.19
CA LYS A 413 -44.57 34.84 -34.79
C LYS A 413 -43.12 34.36 -34.70
N VAL A 414 -42.30 34.61 -35.73
CA VAL A 414 -40.87 34.25 -35.74
C VAL A 414 -40.15 34.83 -34.53
N LEU A 415 -40.40 36.10 -34.20
CA LEU A 415 -39.80 36.76 -33.03
C LEU A 415 -40.28 36.12 -31.71
N SER A 416 -41.57 35.78 -31.61
CA SER A 416 -42.16 35.17 -30.42
C SER A 416 -41.63 33.76 -30.17
N ASP A 417 -41.58 32.91 -31.21
CA ASP A 417 -41.08 31.55 -31.10
C ASP A 417 -39.57 31.51 -30.86
N LYS A 418 -38.80 32.36 -31.54
CA LYS A 418 -37.38 32.54 -31.21
C LYS A 418 -37.20 32.82 -29.73
N LYS A 419 -37.89 33.83 -29.19
CA LYS A 419 -37.78 34.21 -27.79
C LYS A 419 -38.18 33.06 -26.86
N LYS A 420 -39.30 32.40 -27.14
CA LYS A 420 -39.80 31.27 -26.35
C LYS A 420 -38.75 30.17 -26.21
N TYR A 421 -38.16 29.71 -27.31
CA TYR A 421 -37.23 28.59 -27.25
C TYR A 421 -35.84 28.99 -26.73
N THR A 422 -35.39 30.23 -26.96
CA THR A 422 -34.15 30.72 -26.31
C THR A 422 -34.31 30.85 -24.80
N ASP A 423 -35.49 31.27 -24.32
CA ASP A 423 -35.78 31.36 -22.89
C ASP A 423 -35.86 29.97 -22.24
N LEU A 424 -36.44 28.98 -22.94
CA LEU A 424 -36.46 27.59 -22.47
C LEU A 424 -35.06 27.00 -22.39
N LEU A 425 -34.22 27.21 -23.41
CA LEU A 425 -32.83 26.75 -23.43
C LEU A 425 -31.98 27.37 -22.31
N SER A 426 -32.20 28.64 -22.01
CA SER A 426 -31.45 29.38 -20.98
C SER A 426 -31.72 28.88 -19.54
N GLN A 427 -32.80 28.14 -19.33
CA GLN A 427 -33.20 27.58 -18.04
C GLN A 427 -32.72 26.14 -17.83
N ILE A 428 -32.07 25.53 -18.83
CA ILE A 428 -31.64 24.14 -18.77
C ILE A 428 -30.46 23.95 -17.83
N THR A 429 -30.57 22.96 -16.95
CA THR A 429 -29.48 22.52 -16.06
C THR A 429 -28.91 21.15 -16.45
N ASN A 430 -29.47 20.49 -17.47
CA ASN A 430 -29.06 19.15 -17.94
C ASN A 430 -29.13 19.04 -19.47
N SER A 431 -28.11 18.43 -20.09
CA SER A 431 -27.98 18.35 -21.56
C SER A 431 -29.08 17.57 -22.30
N SER A 432 -29.78 16.65 -21.63
CA SER A 432 -30.75 15.72 -22.24
C SER A 432 -31.86 16.39 -23.06
N SER A 433 -32.29 17.60 -22.69
CA SER A 433 -33.39 18.31 -23.36
C SER A 433 -32.94 19.31 -24.43
N VAL A 434 -31.64 19.60 -24.51
CA VAL A 434 -31.12 20.68 -25.39
C VAL A 434 -31.42 20.41 -26.86
N ALA A 435 -31.15 19.19 -27.34
CA ALA A 435 -31.38 18.83 -28.74
C ALA A 435 -32.87 18.90 -29.12
N SER A 436 -33.75 18.37 -28.27
CA SER A 436 -35.20 18.38 -28.51
C SER A 436 -35.76 19.81 -28.56
N LEU A 437 -35.35 20.68 -27.62
CA LEU A 437 -35.79 22.08 -27.61
C LEU A 437 -35.25 22.87 -28.81
N ARG A 438 -34.01 22.63 -29.22
CA ARG A 438 -33.44 23.17 -30.45
C ARG A 438 -34.31 22.78 -31.65
N ASP A 439 -34.60 21.50 -31.82
CA ASP A 439 -35.32 20.98 -32.98
C ASP A 439 -36.78 21.48 -33.02
N GLN A 440 -37.45 21.52 -31.86
CA GLN A 440 -38.78 22.11 -31.73
C GLN A 440 -38.79 23.61 -32.08
N GLY A 441 -37.78 24.35 -31.63
CA GLY A 441 -37.65 25.77 -31.95
C GLY A 441 -37.44 26.02 -33.44
N ILE A 442 -36.55 25.26 -34.06
CA ILE A 442 -36.31 25.34 -35.51
C ILE A 442 -37.58 24.98 -36.30
N MET A 443 -38.29 23.91 -35.92
CA MET A 443 -39.52 23.50 -36.59
C MET A 443 -40.63 24.56 -36.47
N ALA A 444 -40.83 25.12 -35.28
CA ALA A 444 -41.85 26.14 -35.05
C ALA A 444 -41.58 27.39 -35.90
N ILE A 445 -40.35 27.91 -35.83
CA ILE A 445 -39.91 29.07 -36.61
C ILE A 445 -40.05 28.83 -38.11
N ASN A 446 -39.59 27.69 -38.62
CA ASN A 446 -39.72 27.39 -40.05
C ASN A 446 -41.18 27.28 -40.49
N GLY A 447 -42.08 26.88 -39.59
CA GLY A 447 -43.52 26.79 -39.83
C GLY A 447 -44.25 28.14 -39.82
N ASP A 448 -43.62 29.21 -39.35
CA ASP A 448 -44.22 30.55 -39.34
C ASP A 448 -44.29 31.19 -40.73
N TYR A 449 -43.46 30.75 -41.67
CA TYR A 449 -43.53 31.19 -43.05
C TYR A 449 -44.67 30.48 -43.80
N THR A 450 -45.61 31.26 -44.30
CA THR A 450 -46.66 30.83 -45.22
C THR A 450 -46.68 31.74 -46.43
N ALA A 451 -46.51 31.19 -47.63
CA ALA A 451 -46.48 31.97 -48.86
C ALA A 451 -47.81 32.71 -49.10
N GLY A 452 -47.72 33.92 -49.68
CA GLY A 452 -48.89 34.69 -50.07
C GLY A 452 -49.66 34.06 -51.23
N GLU A 453 -50.86 34.58 -51.51
CA GLU A 453 -51.59 34.16 -52.71
C GLU A 453 -50.80 34.49 -53.97
N SER A 454 -50.74 33.59 -54.94
CA SER A 454 -49.98 33.85 -56.17
C SER A 454 -50.43 35.15 -56.86
N LEU A 455 -49.49 35.90 -57.43
CA LEU A 455 -49.81 37.13 -58.16
C LEU A 455 -50.83 36.92 -59.29
N VAL A 456 -50.83 35.72 -59.89
CA VAL A 456 -51.83 35.33 -60.91
C VAL A 456 -53.23 35.26 -60.30
N THR A 457 -53.37 34.63 -59.13
CA THR A 457 -54.62 34.58 -58.38
C THR A 457 -55.06 35.98 -57.98
N GLN A 458 -54.15 36.79 -57.43
CA GLN A 458 -54.46 38.16 -57.03
C GLN A 458 -54.96 39.01 -58.20
N LYS A 459 -54.29 38.94 -59.37
CA LYS A 459 -54.73 39.62 -60.61
C LYS A 459 -56.10 39.14 -61.08
N LYS A 460 -56.36 37.83 -61.04
CA LYS A 460 -57.66 37.27 -61.41
C LYS A 460 -58.78 37.76 -60.48
N THR A 461 -58.53 37.80 -59.17
CA THR A 461 -59.46 38.32 -58.18
C THR A 461 -59.72 39.80 -58.37
N ALA A 462 -58.67 40.61 -58.60
CA ALA A 462 -58.80 42.03 -58.87
C ALA A 462 -59.59 42.30 -60.17
N GLN A 463 -59.31 41.55 -61.24
CA GLN A 463 -60.06 41.66 -62.50
C GLN A 463 -61.53 41.32 -62.29
N ALA A 464 -61.84 40.22 -61.60
CA ALA A 464 -63.22 39.83 -61.30
C ALA A 464 -63.96 40.89 -60.48
N ALA A 465 -63.27 41.56 -59.54
CA ALA A 465 -63.85 42.66 -58.78
C ALA A 465 -64.14 43.89 -59.64
N ILE A 466 -63.23 44.25 -60.56
CA ILE A 466 -63.44 45.33 -61.54
C ILE A 466 -64.61 44.99 -62.47
N ASP A 467 -64.67 43.77 -62.98
CA ASP A 467 -65.73 43.30 -63.87
C ASP A 467 -67.10 43.34 -63.16
N ALA A 468 -67.15 42.92 -61.88
CA ALA A 468 -68.37 42.97 -61.07
C ALA A 468 -68.85 44.41 -60.83
N GLU A 469 -67.93 45.33 -60.56
CA GLU A 469 -68.28 46.75 -60.37
C GLU A 469 -68.75 47.41 -61.67
N THR A 470 -68.13 47.05 -62.80
CA THR A 470 -68.53 47.47 -64.15
C THR A 470 -69.95 47.00 -64.49
N GLN A 471 -70.32 45.78 -64.11
CA GLN A 471 -71.69 45.27 -64.28
C GLN A 471 -72.70 46.07 -63.43
N LYS A 472 -72.36 46.40 -62.17
CA LYS A 472 -73.25 47.22 -61.34
C LYS A 472 -73.46 48.61 -61.93
N THR A 473 -72.41 49.25 -62.45
CA THR A 473 -72.54 50.57 -63.09
C THR A 473 -73.35 50.48 -64.37
N SER A 474 -73.15 49.45 -65.18
CA SER A 474 -73.94 49.23 -66.41
C SER A 474 -75.42 48.95 -66.14
N ALA A 475 -75.76 48.35 -65.00
CA ALA A 475 -77.14 48.11 -64.59
C ALA A 475 -77.82 49.34 -63.95
N ALA A 476 -77.05 50.37 -63.59
CA ALA A 476 -77.54 51.60 -62.97
C ALA A 476 -77.73 52.77 -63.96
N ILE A 477 -77.34 52.59 -65.22
CA ILE A 477 -77.50 53.52 -66.36
C ILE A 477 -78.56 52.94 -67.28
#